data_AF-A0A938MA90-F1
#
_entry.id   AF-A0A938MA90-F1
#
_cell.length_a   1.000
_cell.length_b   1.000
_cell.length_c   1.000
_cell.angle_alpha   90.00
_cell.angle_beta   90.00
_cell.angle_gamma   90.00
#
_symmetry.space_group_name_H-M   'P 1'
#
loop_
_entity.id
_entity.type
_entity.pdbx_description
1 polymer ?
#
loop_
_entity_poly.entity_id
_entity_poly.type
_entity_poly.pdbx_seq_one_letter_code
_entity_poly.pdbx_strand_id
1 'polypeptide(L)' 'MAEQVIDVSVAIKWVVHGEPFRSKAGQLLREARARGIALIGPPLLEYEVESNL' A
#
# COMPACT_ATOMS: atom_id res chain seq x y z
N MET A 1 6.59 -5.54 18.20
CA MET A 1 5.74 -5.57 16.99
C MET A 1 6.52 -4.87 15.89
N ALA A 2 6.56 -5.42 14.68
CA ALA A 2 7.29 -4.81 13.57
C ALA A 2 6.33 -3.96 12.73
N GLU A 3 6.73 -2.74 12.41
CA GLU A 3 5.97 -1.81 11.59
C GLU A 3 6.74 -1.52 10.30
N GLN A 4 6.01 -1.40 9.19
CA GLN A 4 6.57 -0.99 7.90
C GLN A 4 5.76 0.17 7.36
N VAL A 5 6.47 1.25 7.03
CA VAL A 5 5.88 2.40 6.33
C VAL A 5 5.70 2.02 4.86
N ILE A 6 4.49 2.25 4.35
CA ILE A 6 4.18 2.06 2.94
C ILE A 6 4.14 3.40 2.24
N ASP A 7 4.81 3.45 1.10
CA ASP A 7 4.80 4.58 0.18
C ASP A 7 3.48 4.65 -0.61
N VAL A 8 3.06 5.87 -0.94
CA VAL A 8 1.83 6.18 -1.69
C VAL A 8 1.73 5.39 -3.00
N SER A 9 2.84 5.25 -3.71
CA SER A 9 2.86 4.55 -5.00
C SER A 9 2.40 3.10 -4.90
N VAL A 10 2.63 2.43 -3.76
CA VAL A 10 2.16 1.07 -3.50
C VAL A 10 0.67 1.06 -3.14
N ALA A 11 0.22 2.04 -2.36
CA ALA A 11 -1.18 2.19 -2.00
C ALA A 11 -2.07 2.45 -3.24
N ILE A 12 -1.65 3.36 -4.13
CA ILE A 12 -2.34 3.65 -5.41
C ILE A 12 -2.50 2.38 -6.25
N LYS A 13 -1.44 1.56 -6.33
CA LYS A 13 -1.46 0.28 -7.06
C LYS A 13 -2.47 -0.72 -6.52
N TRP A 14 -2.87 -0.62 -5.26
CA TRP A 14 -3.95 -1.46 -4.70
C TRP A 14 -5.33 -0.99 -5.14
N VAL A 15 -5.57 0.31 -5.07
CA VAL A 15 -6.92 0.89 -5.24
C VAL A 15 -7.29 1.02 -6.72
N VAL A 16 -6.36 1.44 -7.59
CA VAL A 16 -6.61 1.69 -9.02
C VAL A 16 -6.92 0.39 -9.76
N HIS A 17 -8.06 0.36 -10.46
CA HIS A 17 -8.43 -0.77 -11.32
C HIS A 17 -7.63 -0.74 -12.62
N GLY A 18 -7.16 -1.91 -13.08
CA GLY A 18 -6.33 -2.01 -14.29
C GLY A 18 -4.86 -1.63 -14.11
N GLU A 19 -4.41 -1.30 -12.89
CA GLU A 19 -2.99 -1.00 -12.63
C GLU A 19 -2.13 -2.25 -12.87
N PRO A 20 -1.10 -2.20 -13.74
CA PRO A 20 -0.25 -3.35 -14.08
C PRO A 20 0.36 -4.06 -12.88
N PHE A 21 0.62 -3.32 -11.79
CA PHE A 21 1.29 -3.85 -10.60
C PHE A 21 0.34 -4.23 -9.46
N ARG A 22 -0.98 -4.16 -9.67
CA ARG A 22 -1.98 -4.43 -8.62
C ARG A 22 -1.82 -5.78 -7.94
N SER A 23 -1.48 -6.83 -8.71
CA SER A 23 -1.24 -8.18 -8.16
C SER A 23 -0.02 -8.23 -7.23
N LYS A 24 1.09 -7.60 -7.67
CA LYS A 24 2.34 -7.52 -6.89
C LYS A 24 2.17 -6.69 -5.63
N ALA A 25 1.48 -5.56 -5.75
CA ALA A 25 1.11 -4.76 -4.60
C ALA A 25 0.27 -5.62 -3.64
N GLY A 26 -0.77 -6.31 -4.11
CA GLY A 26 -1.61 -7.17 -3.26
C GLY A 26 -0.83 -8.31 -2.57
N GLN A 27 0.22 -8.82 -3.21
CA GLN A 27 1.12 -9.81 -2.61
C GLN A 27 1.88 -9.24 -1.41
N LEU A 28 2.41 -8.01 -1.49
CA LEU A 28 3.08 -7.35 -0.36
C LEU A 28 2.18 -7.23 0.87
N LEU A 29 0.90 -6.87 0.67
CA LEU A 29 -0.08 -6.80 1.75
C LEU A 29 -0.30 -8.16 2.42
N ARG A 30 -0.42 -9.23 1.62
CA ARG A 30 -0.58 -10.59 2.14
C ARG A 30 0.64 -11.06 2.92
N GLU A 31 1.84 -10.80 2.40
CA GLU A 31 3.10 -11.18 3.05
C GLU A 31 3.32 -10.44 4.38
N ALA A 32 3.05 -9.14 4.42
CA ALA A 32 3.12 -8.35 5.65
C ALA A 32 2.15 -8.88 6.71
N ARG A 33 0.90 -9.15 6.31
CA ARG A 33 -0.11 -9.74 7.21
C ARG A 33 0.30 -11.12 7.72
N ALA A 34 0.84 -11.98 6.86
CA ALA A 34 1.31 -13.31 7.24
C ALA A 34 2.48 -13.27 8.25
N ARG A 35 3.28 -12.19 8.22
CA ARG A 35 4.39 -11.95 9.14
C ARG A 35 4.01 -11.16 10.39
N GLY A 36 2.74 -10.80 10.55
CA GLY A 36 2.27 -9.96 11.66
C GLY A 36 2.88 -8.55 11.66
N ILE A 37 3.22 -8.03 10.48
CA ILE A 37 3.76 -6.69 10.29
C ILE A 37 2.60 -5.73 10.06
N ALA A 38 2.53 -4.66 10.85
CA ALA A 38 1.57 -3.60 10.64
C ALA A 38 2.07 -2.67 9.53
N LEU A 39 1.21 -2.41 8.55
CA LEU A 39 1.49 -1.47 7.46
C LEU A 39 0.88 -0.12 7.82
N ILE A 40 1.72 0.91 7.89
CA ILE A 40 1.31 2.28 8.22
C ILE A 40 1.59 3.20 7.05
N GLY A 41 0.73 4.21 6.88
CA GLY A 41 0.93 5.28 5.91
C GLY A 41 1.54 6.53 6.55
N PRO A 42 2.26 7.36 5.81
CA PRO A 42 2.54 8.73 6.25
C PRO A 42 1.22 9.50 6.47
N PRO A 43 1.19 10.54 7.34
CA PRO A 43 -0.02 11.32 7.61
C PRO A 43 -0.69 11.93 6.38
N LEU A 44 0.06 12.11 5.29
CA LEU A 44 -0.42 12.70 4.03
C LEU A 44 -0.83 11.65 2.99
N LEU A 45 -0.75 10.35 3.31
CA LEU A 45 -1.01 9.26 2.36
C LEU A 45 -2.39 9.39 1.70
N GLU A 46 -3.42 9.74 2.47
CA GLU A 46 -4.79 9.91 1.96
C GLU A 46 -4.86 11.02 0.91
N TYR A 47 -4.27 12.18 1.20
CA TYR A 47 -4.21 13.31 0.27
C TYR A 47 -3.40 12.99 -0.99
N GLU A 48 -2.26 12.31 -0.84
CA GLU A 48 -1.41 11.93 -1.97
C GLU A 48 -2.08 10.88 -2.86
N VAL A 49 -2.86 9.95 -2.28
CA VAL A 49 -3.68 9.00 -3.07
C VAL A 49 -4.78 9.75 -3.82
N GLU A 50 -5.56 10.60 -3.15
CA GLU A 50 -6.63 11.37 -3.81
C GLU A 50 -6.13 12.29 -4.92
N SER A 51 -4.96 12.91 -4.75
CA SER A 51 -4.38 13.82 -5.75
C SER A 51 -3.83 13.11 -7.00
N ASN A 52 -3.64 11.78 -6.94
CA ASN A 52 -3.05 10.97 -8.02
C ASN A 52 -4.02 9.91 -8.59
N LEU A 53 -5.26 9.86 -8.10
CA LEU A 53 -6.36 9.08 -8.66
C LEU A 53 -7.11 9.86 -9.74
#